data_AF-A0A8T0QA30-F1
#
_entry.id   AF-A0A8T0QA30-F1
#
_cell.length_a   1.000
_cell.length_b   1.000
_cell.length_c   1.000
_cell.angle_alpha   90.00
_cell.angle_beta   90.00
_cell.angle_gamma   90.00
#
_symmetry.space_group_name_H-M   'P 1'
#
loop_
_entity.id
_entity.type
_entity.pdbx_description
1 polymer ?
#
loop_
_entity_poly.entity_id
_entity_poly.type
_entity_poly.pdbx_seq_one_letter_code
_entity_poly.pdbx_strand_id
1 'polypeptide(L)' 'MTIAFQLAVFALIATSSILVISVPLVFASPDGWSNNKKLFLVAILNSLIS' A
#
# COMPACT_ATOMS: atom_id res chain seq x y z
N MET A 1 -22.37 -26.51 0.95
CA MET A 1 -21.02 -26.32 1.51
C MET A 1 -19.91 -26.34 0.46
N THR A 2 -20.04 -27.10 -0.63
CA THR A 2 -18.98 -27.22 -1.66
C THR A 2 -18.78 -25.94 -2.48
N ILE A 3 -19.84 -25.32 -3.00
CA ILE A 3 -19.74 -24.13 -3.86
C ILE A 3 -19.23 -22.91 -3.09
N ALA A 4 -19.78 -22.64 -1.90
CA ALA A 4 -19.32 -21.54 -1.07
C ALA A 4 -17.84 -21.70 -0.65
N PHE A 5 -17.42 -22.93 -0.32
CA PHE A 5 -16.03 -23.21 0.02
C PHE A 5 -15.09 -23.04 -1.19
N GLN A 6 -15.49 -23.53 -2.36
CA GLN A 6 -14.72 -23.37 -3.61
C GLN A 6 -14.58 -21.89 -4.00
N LEU A 7 -15.65 -21.11 -3.90
CA LEU A 7 -15.60 -19.67 -4.15
C LEU A 7 -14.74 -18.92 -3.13
N ALA A 8 -14.79 -19.30 -1.85
CA ALA A 8 -13.95 -18.71 -0.82
C ALA A 8 -12.46 -19.00 -1.07
N VAL A 9 -12.11 -20.23 -1.46
CA VAL A 9 -10.73 -20.59 -1.81
C VAL A 9 -10.27 -19.87 -3.08
N PHE A 10 -11.14 -19.74 -4.09
CA PHE A 10 -10.84 -18.96 -5.30
C PHE A 10 -10.60 -17.48 -4.98
N ALA A 11 -11.47 -16.86 -4.18
CA ALA A 11 -11.30 -15.49 -3.72
C ALA A 11 -10.00 -15.32 -2.91
N LEU A 12 -9.70 -16.27 -2.02
CA LEU A 12 -8.46 -16.26 -1.22
C LEU A 12 -7.21 -16.29 -2.11
N ILE A 13 -7.19 -17.14 -3.15
CA ILE A 13 -6.07 -17.22 -4.11
C ILE A 13 -5.94 -15.92 -4.90
N ALA A 14 -7.06 -15.35 -5.37
CA ALA A 14 -7.06 -14.11 -6.12
C ALA A 14 -6.55 -12.94 -5.26
N THR A 15 -7.05 -12.79 -4.03
CA THR A 15 -6.62 -11.75 -3.11
C THR A 15 -5.16 -11.92 -2.69
N SER A 16 -4.68 -13.14 -2.46
CA SER A 16 -3.27 -13.41 -2.15
C SER A 16 -2.36 -13.02 -3.32
N SER A 17 -2.75 -13.35 -4.55
CA SER A 17 -2.00 -12.98 -5.76
C SER A 17 -1.92 -11.46 -5.93
N ILE A 18 -3.04 -10.75 -5.71
CA ILE A 18 -3.08 -9.29 -5.73
C ILE A 18 -2.15 -8.72 -4.66
N LEU A 19 -2.17 -9.27 -3.44
CA LEU A 19 -1.33 -8.80 -2.34
C LEU A 19 0.16 -8.98 -2.62
N VAL A 20 0.57 -10.12 -3.19
CA VAL A 20 1.97 -10.40 -3.55
C VAL A 20 2.51 -9.41 -4.58
N ILE A 21 1.67 -8.95 -5.52
CA ILE A 21 2.06 -7.98 -6.55
C ILE A 21 1.95 -6.54 -6.03
N SER A 22 0.88 -6.23 -5.26
CA SER A 22 0.63 -4.89 -4.76
C SER A 22 1.63 -4.46 -3.69
N VAL A 23 2.16 -5.38 -2.89
CA VAL A 23 3.15 -5.09 -1.86
C VAL A 23 4.43 -4.47 -2.46
N PRO A 24 5.16 -5.13 -3.39
CA PRO A 24 6.29 -4.50 -4.07
C PRO A 24 5.89 -3.26 -4.88
N LEU A 25 4.70 -3.25 -5.49
CA LEU A 25 4.22 -2.12 -6.29
C LEU A 25 4.02 -0.85 -5.45
N VAL A 26 3.44 -0.96 -4.24
CA VAL A 26 3.28 0.15 -3.31
C VAL A 26 4.64 0.62 -2.79
N PHE A 27 5.55 -0.30 -2.49
CA PHE A 27 6.89 0.03 -1.99
C PHE A 27 7.80 0.65 -3.07
N ALA A 28 7.65 0.24 -4.33
CA ALA A 28 8.42 0.77 -5.46
C ALA A 28 7.77 2.00 -6.11
N SER A 29 6.49 2.29 -5.80
CA SER A 29 5.80 3.46 -6.35
C SER A 29 6.47 4.75 -5.87
N PRO A 30 6.96 5.59 -6.80
CA PRO A 30 7.70 6.80 -6.47
C PRO A 30 6.86 7.81 -5.69
N ASP A 31 5.53 7.79 -5.84
CA ASP A 31 4.63 8.77 -5.22
C ASP A 31 4.30 8.51 -3.74
N GLY A 32 4.48 7.28 -3.24
CA GLY A 32 4.13 6.91 -1.86
C GLY A 32 5.07 7.54 -0.82
N TRP A 33 6.37 7.61 -1.15
CA TRP A 33 7.43 8.08 -0.25
C TRP A 33 7.97 9.47 -0.62
N SER A 34 8.00 9.85 -1.91
CA SER A 34 8.63 11.11 -2.34
C SER A 34 7.77 12.35 -2.07
N ASN A 35 6.45 12.29 -2.28
CA ASN A 35 5.56 13.44 -2.09
C ASN A 35 5.36 13.82 -0.62
N ASN A 36 5.32 12.83 0.28
CA ASN A 36 5.14 13.05 1.72
C ASN A 36 6.40 13.58 2.42
N LYS A 37 7.60 13.29 1.89
CA LYS A 37 8.87 13.80 2.46
C LYS A 37 8.98 15.31 2.39
N LYS A 38 8.59 15.92 1.27
CA LYS A 38 8.76 17.36 1.07
C LYS A 38 7.83 18.14 1.98
N LEU A 39 6.58 17.70 2.12
CA LEU A 39 5.61 18.29 3.06
C LEU A 39 6.03 18.09 4.52
N PHE A 40 6.50 16.90 4.89
CA PHE A 40 7.01 16.62 6.23
C PHE A 40 8.24 17.47 6.57
N LEU A 41 9.19 17.60 5.64
CA LEU A 41 10.40 18.41 5.82
C LEU A 41 10.06 19.91 5.90
N VAL A 42 9.14 20.40 5.06
CA VAL A 42 8.65 21.80 5.13
C VAL A 42 7.91 22.06 6.45
N ALA A 43 7.07 21.12 6.91
CA ALA A 43 6.36 21.27 8.18
C ALA A 43 7.32 21.31 9.38
N ILE A 44 8.33 20.44 9.41
CA ILE A 44 9.36 20.45 10.45
C ILE A 44 10.16 21.76 10.42
N LEU A 45 10.59 22.19 9.23
CA LEU A 45 11.34 23.43 9.07
C LEU A 45 10.53 24.64 9.57
N ASN A 46 9.25 24.70 9.22
CA ASN A 46 8.35 25.79 9.61
C ASN A 46 8.07 25.79 11.14
N SER A 47 8.05 24.61 11.77
CA SER A 47 7.93 24.48 13.23
C SER A 47 9.22 24.85 13.99
N LEU A 48 10.38 24.83 13.34
CA LEU A 48 11.68 25.18 13.93
C LEU A 48 12.00 26.68 13.82
N ILE A 49 11.31 27.38 12.91
CA ILE A 49 11.49 28.81 12.62
C ILE A 49 10.46 29.67 13.40
N SER A 50 9.40 29.06 13.93
CA SER A 50 8.41 29.69 14.82
C SER A 50 8.85 29.72 16.27
#